data_AF-A0A938M8I0-F1
#
_entry.id   AF-A0A938M8I0-F1
#
_cell.length_a   1.000
_cell.length_b   1.000
_cell.length_c   1.000
_cell.angle_alpha   90.00
_cell.angle_beta   90.00
_cell.angle_gamma   90.00
#
_symmetry.space_group_name_H-M   'P 1'
#
loop_
_entity.id
_entity.type
_entity.pdbx_description
1 polymer ?
#
loop_
_entity_poly.entity_id
_entity_poly.type
_entity_poly.pdbx_seq_one_letter_code
_entity_poly.pdbx_strand_id
1 'polypeptide(L)'
;MNMDCICCIVIVVVACGAAFGAEMRLSGEFKDEALKRDVLAVCRDALGVYEKRIAAPPPLGPKPFVVRQASDGKPRADLRGLPNEYWVNITCLFTRQYCQIVYQVAHELGHHYIHPQRNNWLIESTATALSLRCLSEMGEKWKTNPPFGNWKPYAPHFPEYRENTIKGQLGEIGLKPDSDLKAWVRSELPTLVRERKVRRPEQHACAILIEDAFRRHPDAWGAVCQLGAATSADGYTDFAAWEKLVGPKERALVKDLAALFGPVFEAGKTAP
;
A
#
# COMPACT_ATOMS: atom_id res chain seq x y z
N MET A 1 2.08 63.07 28.35
CA MET A 1 2.52 61.76 28.86
C MET A 1 1.32 60.83 28.89
N ASN A 2 1.18 59.97 27.88
CA ASN A 2 0.75 58.59 28.06
C ASN A 2 1.13 57.83 26.79
N MET A 3 1.74 56.68 27.01
CA MET A 3 2.53 55.91 26.09
C MET A 3 1.79 54.59 25.94
N ASP A 4 0.96 54.46 24.91
CA ASP A 4 0.23 53.24 24.66
C ASP A 4 1.04 52.32 23.75
N CYS A 5 1.71 51.37 24.41
CA CYS A 5 2.34 50.19 23.81
C CYS A 5 1.29 49.38 23.04
N ILE A 6 1.38 49.42 21.70
CA ILE A 6 0.70 48.44 20.85
C ILE A 6 1.49 47.15 20.93
N CYS A 7 0.98 46.23 21.75
CA CYS A 7 1.47 44.86 21.88
C CYS A 7 1.11 44.10 20.59
N CYS A 8 2.08 43.93 19.69
CA CYS A 8 1.93 43.05 18.53
C CYS A 8 1.82 41.60 19.01
N ILE A 9 0.59 41.10 19.11
CA ILE A 9 0.31 39.67 19.26
C ILE A 9 0.69 39.00 17.93
N VAL A 10 1.89 38.43 17.89
CA VAL A 10 2.26 37.47 16.85
C VAL A 10 1.47 36.20 17.13
N ILE A 11 0.36 36.02 16.41
CA ILE A 11 -0.34 34.73 16.35
C ILE A 11 0.58 33.81 15.54
N VAL A 12 1.39 33.02 16.25
CA VAL A 12 2.02 31.84 15.66
C VAL A 12 0.89 30.86 15.37
N VAL A 13 0.40 30.87 14.13
CA VAL A 13 -0.44 29.78 13.61
C VAL A 13 0.50 28.58 13.51
N VAL A 14 0.55 27.79 14.57
CA VAL A 14 1.01 26.40 14.47
C VAL A 14 -0.01 25.73 13.57
N ALA A 15 0.35 25.56 12.29
CA ALA A 15 -0.35 24.67 11.38
C ALA A 15 -0.16 23.25 11.93
N CYS A 16 -0.97 22.90 12.93
CA CYS A 16 -1.18 21.52 13.33
C CYS A 16 -1.79 20.87 12.10
N GLY A 17 -0.98 20.11 11.36
CA GLY A 17 -1.44 19.37 10.19
C GLY A 17 -2.67 18.57 10.61
N ALA A 18 -3.83 18.95 10.09
CA ALA A 18 -5.03 18.16 10.28
C ALA A 18 -4.69 16.78 9.72
N ALA A 19 -4.65 15.77 10.58
CA ALA A 19 -4.69 14.40 10.11
C ALA A 19 -5.94 14.33 9.23
N PHE A 20 -5.76 14.05 7.94
CA PHE A 20 -6.85 13.72 7.04
C PHE A 20 -7.35 12.33 7.49
N GLY A 21 -8.00 12.27 8.65
CA GLY A 21 -8.45 11.03 9.26
C GLY A 21 -9.55 10.46 8.38
N ALA A 22 -9.16 9.61 7.43
CA ALA A 22 -10.12 8.98 6.54
C ALA A 22 -10.96 8.06 7.42
N GLU A 23 -12.26 8.28 7.42
CA GLU A 23 -13.13 7.44 8.23
C GLU A 23 -13.14 6.02 7.65
N MET A 24 -13.06 5.00 8.51
CA MET A 24 -13.22 3.62 8.09
C MET A 24 -14.44 2.99 8.74
N ARG A 25 -15.27 2.35 7.91
CA ARG A 25 -16.51 1.65 8.27
C ARG A 25 -16.49 0.22 7.75
N LEU A 26 -17.28 -0.65 8.37
CA LEU A 26 -17.56 -2.00 7.87
C LEU A 26 -18.99 -2.07 7.36
N SER A 27 -19.21 -2.82 6.30
CA SER A 27 -20.53 -3.10 5.74
C SER A 27 -20.80 -4.59 5.74
N GLY A 28 -21.96 -4.97 6.26
CA GLY A 28 -22.43 -6.35 6.34
C GLY A 28 -22.89 -6.74 7.73
N GLU A 29 -23.45 -7.93 7.84
CA GLU A 29 -23.95 -8.49 9.10
C GLU A 29 -22.86 -9.30 9.79
N PHE A 30 -22.54 -8.90 11.02
CA PHE A 30 -21.55 -9.59 11.86
C PHE A 30 -22.28 -10.49 12.85
N LYS A 31 -21.67 -11.64 13.19
CA LYS A 31 -22.29 -12.57 14.14
C LYS A 31 -22.54 -11.94 15.52
N ASP A 32 -21.66 -11.02 15.92
CA ASP A 32 -21.74 -10.28 17.17
C ASP A 32 -20.96 -8.95 17.07
N GLU A 33 -21.27 -8.02 17.97
CA GLU A 33 -20.63 -6.70 18.02
C GLU A 33 -19.15 -6.78 18.42
N ALA A 34 -18.72 -7.82 19.14
CA ALA A 34 -17.32 -7.99 19.50
C ALA A 34 -16.47 -8.27 18.25
N LEU A 35 -16.93 -9.15 17.35
CA LEU A 35 -16.27 -9.43 16.08
C LEU A 35 -16.21 -8.18 15.21
N LYS A 36 -17.33 -7.45 15.08
CA LYS A 36 -17.38 -6.20 14.31
C LYS A 36 -16.38 -5.17 14.84
N ARG A 37 -16.36 -4.97 16.16
CA ARG A 37 -15.41 -4.08 16.85
C ARG A 37 -13.97 -4.51 16.58
N ASP A 38 -13.68 -5.80 16.72
CA ASP A 38 -12.33 -6.35 16.56
C ASP A 38 -11.83 -6.16 15.12
N VAL A 39 -12.64 -6.53 14.12
CA VAL A 39 -12.31 -6.36 12.70
C VAL A 39 -12.13 -4.88 12.36
N LEU A 40 -13.01 -3.99 12.86
CA LEU A 40 -12.91 -2.57 12.59
C LEU A 40 -11.61 -1.97 13.16
N ALA A 41 -11.20 -2.42 14.35
CA ALA A 41 -9.95 -1.99 14.96
C ALA A 41 -8.74 -2.40 14.10
N VAL A 42 -8.74 -3.63 13.56
CA VAL A 42 -7.69 -4.12 12.66
C VAL A 42 -7.63 -3.29 11.36
N CYS A 43 -8.78 -3.05 10.72
CA CYS A 43 -8.83 -2.29 9.47
C CYS A 43 -8.37 -0.83 9.68
N ARG A 44 -8.80 -0.19 10.79
CA ARG A 44 -8.36 1.17 11.15
C ARG A 44 -6.87 1.25 11.39
N ASP A 45 -6.30 0.26 12.05
CA ASP A 45 -4.86 0.22 12.28
C ASP A 45 -4.07 0.07 10.97
N ALA A 46 -4.58 -0.72 10.01
CA ALA A 46 -4.00 -0.82 8.67
C ALA A 46 -4.07 0.52 7.90
N LEU A 47 -5.21 1.22 7.97
CA LEU A 47 -5.34 2.58 7.42
C LEU A 47 -4.36 3.56 8.09
N GLY A 48 -4.18 3.47 9.40
CA GLY A 48 -3.24 4.31 10.14
C GLY A 48 -1.78 4.14 9.70
N VAL A 49 -1.40 2.99 9.13
CA VAL A 49 -0.09 2.82 8.48
C VAL A 49 0.01 3.71 7.23
N TYR A 50 -1.04 3.75 6.41
CA TYR A 50 -1.09 4.62 5.23
C TYR A 50 -1.05 6.10 5.62
N GLU A 51 -1.88 6.53 6.57
CA GLU A 51 -1.95 7.93 7.01
C GLU A 51 -0.62 8.41 7.61
N LYS A 52 0.13 7.52 8.25
CA LYS A 52 1.48 7.82 8.77
C LYS A 52 2.52 8.01 7.65
N ARG A 53 2.38 7.27 6.55
CA ARG A 53 3.40 7.16 5.48
C ARG A 53 3.12 8.07 4.29
N ILE A 54 1.85 8.38 4.04
CA ILE A 54 1.39 9.20 2.94
C ILE A 54 0.72 10.44 3.53
N ALA A 55 1.41 11.58 3.47
CA ALA A 55 0.95 12.84 4.07
C ALA A 55 -0.18 13.54 3.28
N ALA A 56 -0.89 12.81 2.43
CA ALA A 56 -1.96 13.31 1.57
C ALA A 56 -3.12 12.31 1.52
N PRO A 57 -4.37 12.76 1.34
CA PRO A 57 -5.49 11.85 1.10
C PRO A 57 -5.33 11.14 -0.25
N PRO A 58 -6.13 10.08 -0.51
CA PRO A 58 -6.21 9.47 -1.83
C PRO A 58 -6.46 10.50 -2.95
N PRO A 59 -5.94 10.30 -4.18
CA PRO A 59 -5.96 11.33 -5.24
C PRO A 59 -7.33 11.85 -5.65
N LEU A 60 -8.39 11.06 -5.46
CA LEU A 60 -9.75 11.50 -5.78
C LEU A 60 -10.38 12.35 -4.64
N GLY A 61 -9.66 12.62 -3.56
CA GLY A 61 -10.08 13.44 -2.41
C GLY A 61 -10.50 12.61 -1.18
N PRO A 62 -10.56 13.24 0.01
CA PRO A 62 -10.85 12.54 1.27
C PRO A 62 -12.28 11.99 1.28
N LYS A 63 -12.41 10.67 1.41
CA LYS A 63 -13.69 9.95 1.52
C LYS A 63 -13.58 8.86 2.56
N PRO A 64 -14.71 8.44 3.18
CA PRO A 64 -14.72 7.25 4.00
C PRO A 64 -14.36 6.00 3.18
N PHE A 65 -13.59 5.11 3.80
CA PHE A 65 -13.40 3.75 3.34
C PHE A 65 -14.49 2.84 3.92
N VAL A 66 -15.14 2.05 3.07
CA VAL A 66 -16.12 1.05 3.48
C VAL A 66 -15.59 -0.33 3.13
N VAL A 67 -15.23 -1.10 4.16
CA VAL A 67 -14.75 -2.47 4.01
C VAL A 67 -15.94 -3.42 3.91
N ARG A 68 -15.93 -4.26 2.88
CA ARG A 68 -17.05 -5.13 2.48
C ARG A 68 -16.58 -6.56 2.29
N GLN A 69 -17.48 -7.51 2.51
CA GLN A 69 -17.25 -8.90 2.10
C GLN A 69 -17.35 -9.01 0.57
N ALA A 70 -16.31 -9.55 -0.06
CA ALA A 70 -16.32 -9.90 -1.47
C ALA A 70 -17.23 -11.13 -1.71
N SER A 71 -18.20 -10.99 -2.62
CA SER A 71 -19.18 -12.03 -2.95
C SER A 71 -18.66 -13.11 -3.91
N ASP A 72 -17.63 -12.79 -4.68
CA ASP A 72 -17.00 -13.63 -5.71
C ASP A 72 -15.68 -14.25 -5.24
N GLY A 73 -15.36 -14.13 -3.95
CA GLY A 73 -14.14 -14.67 -3.36
C GLY A 73 -12.86 -13.94 -3.79
N LYS A 74 -12.95 -12.72 -4.35
CA LYS A 74 -11.78 -11.95 -4.80
C LYS A 74 -11.74 -10.56 -4.14
N PRO A 75 -10.64 -10.21 -3.44
CA PRO A 75 -10.42 -8.85 -2.98
C PRO A 75 -10.39 -7.86 -4.15
N ARG A 76 -10.90 -6.64 -3.93
CA ARG A 76 -10.84 -5.55 -4.93
C ARG A 76 -11.17 -4.17 -4.33
N ALA A 77 -10.43 -3.17 -4.77
CA ALA A 77 -10.81 -1.76 -4.73
C ALA A 77 -11.89 -1.51 -5.77
N ASP A 78 -12.97 -0.84 -5.36
CA ASP A 78 -14.16 -0.68 -6.19
C ASP A 78 -14.59 0.78 -6.25
N LEU A 79 -14.55 1.33 -7.46
CA LEU A 79 -14.89 2.72 -7.74
C LEU A 79 -16.39 2.99 -7.79
N ARG A 80 -17.24 1.96 -7.72
CA ARG A 80 -18.72 2.14 -7.72
C ARG A 80 -19.25 2.86 -6.49
N GLY A 81 -18.45 2.96 -5.41
CA GLY A 81 -18.77 3.77 -4.23
C GLY A 81 -18.62 5.28 -4.46
N LEU A 82 -17.95 5.70 -5.55
CA LEU A 82 -17.75 7.11 -5.86
C LEU A 82 -19.06 7.80 -6.30
N PRO A 83 -19.19 9.11 -6.06
CA PRO A 83 -18.18 10.04 -5.51
C PRO A 83 -18.10 10.05 -3.98
N ASN A 84 -18.90 9.24 -3.28
CA ASN A 84 -19.10 9.39 -1.84
C ASN A 84 -18.10 8.60 -1.00
N GLU A 85 -17.75 7.38 -1.42
CA GLU A 85 -17.00 6.42 -0.59
C GLU A 85 -15.98 5.63 -1.41
N TYR A 86 -14.95 5.13 -0.73
CA TYR A 86 -14.02 4.13 -1.26
C TYR A 86 -14.41 2.73 -0.79
N TRP A 87 -14.85 1.88 -1.70
CA TRP A 87 -15.20 0.50 -1.35
C TRP A 87 -13.98 -0.41 -1.41
N VAL A 88 -13.72 -1.11 -0.31
CA VAL A 88 -12.64 -2.10 -0.15
C VAL A 88 -13.27 -3.46 0.08
N ASN A 89 -13.24 -4.32 -0.94
CA ASN A 89 -13.82 -5.66 -0.83
C ASN A 89 -12.73 -6.65 -0.43
N ILE A 90 -12.96 -7.43 0.63
CA ILE A 90 -12.04 -8.46 1.15
C ILE A 90 -12.80 -9.77 1.36
N THR A 91 -12.10 -10.90 1.43
CA THR A 91 -12.73 -12.24 1.47
C THR A 91 -12.97 -12.78 2.86
N CYS A 92 -12.44 -12.13 3.89
CA CYS A 92 -12.40 -12.64 5.27
C CYS A 92 -13.03 -11.67 6.29
N LEU A 93 -13.94 -10.80 5.86
CA LEU A 93 -14.48 -9.71 6.68
C LEU A 93 -15.16 -10.20 7.96
N PHE A 94 -15.86 -11.33 7.90
CA PHE A 94 -16.62 -11.87 9.04
C PHE A 94 -15.82 -12.86 9.89
N THR A 95 -14.50 -12.68 9.98
CA THR A 95 -13.59 -13.61 10.68
C THR A 95 -12.58 -12.85 11.56
N ARG A 96 -11.86 -13.57 12.43
CA ARG A 96 -10.71 -13.02 13.19
C ARG A 96 -9.35 -13.34 12.54
N GLN A 97 -9.33 -13.47 11.22
CA GLN A 97 -8.08 -13.69 10.47
C GLN A 97 -7.33 -12.37 10.30
N TYR A 98 -6.85 -11.78 11.40
CA TYR A 98 -6.33 -10.40 11.43
C TYR A 98 -5.19 -10.19 10.43
N CYS A 99 -4.25 -11.13 10.31
CA CYS A 99 -3.17 -11.02 9.32
C CYS A 99 -3.70 -10.99 7.88
N GLN A 100 -4.69 -11.83 7.54
CA GLN A 100 -5.28 -11.83 6.20
C GLN A 100 -6.10 -10.57 5.94
N ILE A 101 -6.83 -10.07 6.95
CA ILE A 101 -7.56 -8.80 6.88
C ILE A 101 -6.58 -7.66 6.60
N VAL A 102 -5.49 -7.53 7.37
CA VAL A 102 -4.46 -6.50 7.15
C VAL A 102 -3.90 -6.61 5.74
N TYR A 103 -3.51 -7.81 5.31
CA TYR A 103 -2.92 -8.03 4.00
C TYR A 103 -3.86 -7.59 2.86
N GLN A 104 -5.14 -7.98 2.92
CA GLN A 104 -6.11 -7.64 1.86
C GLN A 104 -6.54 -6.18 1.93
N VAL A 105 -6.85 -5.65 3.11
CA VAL A 105 -7.23 -4.23 3.27
C VAL A 105 -6.09 -3.34 2.80
N ALA A 106 -4.85 -3.60 3.21
CA ALA A 106 -3.71 -2.81 2.77
C ALA A 106 -3.51 -2.89 1.25
N HIS A 107 -3.80 -4.02 0.59
CA HIS A 107 -3.66 -4.15 -0.86
C HIS A 107 -4.63 -3.22 -1.58
N GLU A 108 -5.91 -3.29 -1.18
CA GLU A 108 -6.97 -2.50 -1.80
C GLU A 108 -6.93 -1.02 -1.43
N LEU A 109 -6.42 -0.68 -0.24
CA LEU A 109 -6.07 0.70 0.08
C LEU A 109 -5.04 1.23 -0.93
N GLY A 110 -4.01 0.44 -1.24
CA GLY A 110 -2.98 0.80 -2.22
C GLY A 110 -3.59 1.20 -3.57
N HIS A 111 -4.54 0.41 -4.06
CA HIS A 111 -5.30 0.72 -5.28
C HIS A 111 -6.12 2.01 -5.20
N HIS A 112 -6.67 2.39 -4.04
CA HIS A 112 -7.34 3.69 -3.88
C HIS A 112 -6.37 4.87 -3.80
N TYR A 113 -5.15 4.64 -3.30
CA TYR A 113 -4.09 5.64 -3.30
C TYR A 113 -3.44 5.81 -4.67
N ILE A 114 -3.37 4.77 -5.50
CA ILE A 114 -2.79 4.83 -6.84
C ILE A 114 -3.82 5.34 -7.87
N HIS A 115 -3.51 6.44 -8.56
CA HIS A 115 -4.43 7.04 -9.53
C HIS A 115 -3.78 7.38 -10.89
N PRO A 116 -4.52 7.26 -12.01
CA PRO A 116 -5.74 6.47 -12.20
C PRO A 116 -5.56 5.02 -11.75
N GLN A 117 -6.65 4.39 -11.31
CA GLN A 117 -6.61 2.96 -11.01
C GLN A 117 -6.31 2.17 -12.28
N ARG A 118 -5.39 1.21 -12.15
CA ARG A 118 -4.90 0.36 -13.23
C ARG A 118 -4.69 -1.04 -12.66
N ASN A 119 -4.97 -2.05 -13.46
CA ASN A 119 -4.69 -3.44 -13.11
C ASN A 119 -3.58 -3.95 -14.02
N ASN A 120 -2.34 -3.80 -13.58
CA ASN A 120 -1.18 -4.32 -14.28
C ASN A 120 -0.13 -4.80 -13.26
N TRP A 121 0.89 -5.49 -13.76
CA TRP A 121 1.84 -6.19 -12.90
C TRP A 121 2.56 -5.26 -11.91
N LEU A 122 2.94 -4.04 -12.31
CA LEU A 122 3.69 -3.13 -11.43
C LEU A 122 2.77 -2.56 -10.35
N ILE A 123 1.53 -2.24 -10.71
CA ILE A 123 0.52 -1.74 -9.76
C ILE A 123 0.18 -2.82 -8.74
N GLU A 124 -0.08 -4.06 -9.17
CA GLU A 124 -0.35 -5.18 -8.26
C GLU A 124 0.87 -5.52 -7.39
N SER A 125 2.08 -5.42 -7.94
CA SER A 125 3.33 -5.61 -7.16
C SER A 125 3.51 -4.51 -6.12
N THR A 126 3.15 -3.27 -6.46
CA THR A 126 3.22 -2.12 -5.55
C THR A 126 2.18 -2.24 -4.43
N ALA A 127 0.93 -2.59 -4.77
CA ALA A 127 -0.12 -2.86 -3.79
C ALA A 127 0.28 -4.02 -2.85
N THR A 128 0.85 -5.09 -3.41
CA THR A 128 1.40 -6.22 -2.62
C THR A 128 2.53 -5.76 -1.70
N ALA A 129 3.44 -4.92 -2.17
CA ALA A 129 4.54 -4.39 -1.37
C ALA A 129 4.03 -3.57 -0.17
N LEU A 130 3.00 -2.74 -0.39
CA LEU A 130 2.33 -1.99 0.67
C LEU A 130 1.67 -2.93 1.69
N SER A 131 1.05 -4.03 1.25
CA SER A 131 0.50 -5.06 2.16
C SER A 131 1.56 -5.74 3.01
N LEU A 132 2.66 -6.19 2.39
CA LEU A 132 3.77 -6.83 3.09
C LEU A 132 4.38 -5.86 4.12
N ARG A 133 4.50 -4.59 3.76
CA ARG A 133 5.00 -3.56 4.65
C ARG A 133 4.04 -3.26 5.79
N CYS A 134 2.74 -3.17 5.50
CA CYS A 134 1.71 -2.96 6.50
C CYS A 134 1.72 -4.06 7.56
N LEU A 135 1.91 -5.34 7.17
CA LEU A 135 2.09 -6.43 8.12
C LEU A 135 3.28 -6.20 9.06
N SER A 136 4.45 -5.79 8.53
CA SER A 136 5.60 -5.46 9.37
C SER A 136 5.30 -4.33 10.36
N GLU A 137 4.68 -3.25 9.90
CA GLU A 137 4.40 -2.09 10.76
C GLU A 137 3.31 -2.37 11.80
N MET A 138 2.31 -3.17 11.45
CA MET A 138 1.31 -3.70 12.39
C MET A 138 1.97 -4.54 13.49
N GLY A 139 2.88 -5.44 13.11
CA GLY A 139 3.65 -6.23 14.06
C GLY A 139 4.42 -5.38 15.05
N GLU A 140 5.17 -4.37 14.59
CA GLU A 140 5.90 -3.46 15.49
C GLU A 140 4.97 -2.62 16.36
N LYS A 141 3.89 -2.08 15.80
CA LYS A 141 2.90 -1.31 16.56
C LYS A 141 2.27 -2.14 17.68
N TRP A 142 1.81 -3.36 17.38
CA TRP A 142 1.06 -4.18 18.33
C TRP A 142 1.93 -4.75 19.46
N LYS A 143 3.26 -4.73 19.35
CA LYS A 143 4.16 -5.06 20.47
C LYS A 143 4.02 -4.10 21.66
N THR A 144 3.64 -2.86 21.41
CA THR A 144 3.61 -1.80 22.44
C THR A 144 2.27 -1.09 22.54
N ASN A 145 1.55 -0.98 21.43
CA ASN A 145 0.31 -0.21 21.33
C ASN A 145 -0.72 -0.89 20.39
N PRO A 146 -1.19 -2.10 20.73
CA PRO A 146 -2.33 -2.71 20.02
C PRO A 146 -3.64 -1.99 20.38
N PRO A 147 -4.71 -2.10 19.56
CA PRO A 147 -6.01 -1.52 19.87
C PRO A 147 -6.60 -1.96 21.21
N PHE A 148 -6.31 -3.20 21.61
CA PHE A 148 -6.69 -3.77 22.89
C PHE A 148 -5.45 -4.38 23.55
N GLY A 149 -5.17 -4.04 24.81
CA GLY A 149 -3.92 -4.44 25.47
C GLY A 149 -3.67 -5.95 25.50
N ASN A 150 -4.74 -6.75 25.60
CA ASN A 150 -4.68 -8.21 25.55
C ASN A 150 -4.32 -8.78 24.16
N TRP A 151 -4.22 -7.96 23.12
CA TRP A 151 -3.79 -8.37 21.77
C TRP A 151 -2.28 -8.25 21.54
N LYS A 152 -1.53 -7.70 22.50
CA LYS A 152 -0.07 -7.63 22.43
C LYS A 152 0.59 -8.98 22.10
N PRO A 153 0.15 -10.13 22.65
CA PRO A 153 0.68 -11.44 22.27
C PRO A 153 0.44 -11.83 20.80
N TYR A 154 -0.50 -11.20 20.10
CA TYR A 154 -0.79 -11.47 18.68
C TYR A 154 0.24 -10.82 17.74
N ALA A 155 0.96 -9.78 18.20
CA ALA A 155 1.88 -9.00 17.38
C ALA A 155 2.88 -9.82 16.53
N PRO A 156 3.47 -10.94 17.02
CA PRO A 156 4.40 -11.75 16.23
C PRO A 156 3.76 -12.43 15.00
N HIS A 157 2.44 -12.63 14.97
CA HIS A 157 1.78 -13.31 13.85
C HIS A 157 1.76 -12.49 12.55
N PHE A 158 1.89 -11.16 12.61
CA PHE A 158 1.94 -10.34 11.40
C PHE A 158 3.24 -10.55 10.59
N PRO A 159 4.45 -10.39 11.16
CA PRO A 159 5.68 -10.70 10.44
C PRO A 159 5.77 -12.19 10.05
N GLU A 160 5.28 -13.12 10.89
CA GLU A 160 5.20 -14.55 10.53
C GLU A 160 4.33 -14.77 9.28
N TYR A 161 3.15 -14.15 9.21
CA TYR A 161 2.27 -14.22 8.04
C TYR A 161 2.94 -13.64 6.79
N ARG A 162 3.65 -12.51 6.93
CA ARG A 162 4.44 -11.90 5.84
C ARG A 162 5.49 -12.89 5.30
N GLU A 163 6.27 -13.49 6.18
CA GLU A 163 7.33 -14.44 5.82
C GLU A 163 6.78 -15.70 5.17
N ASN A 164 5.71 -16.28 5.72
CA ASN A 164 5.02 -17.43 5.14
C ASN A 164 4.45 -17.12 3.75
N THR A 165 3.88 -15.93 3.57
CA THR A 165 3.37 -15.46 2.26
C THR A 165 4.51 -15.35 1.24
N ILE A 166 5.62 -14.70 1.61
CA ILE A 166 6.81 -14.57 0.75
C ILE A 166 7.37 -15.95 0.37
N LYS A 167 7.58 -16.82 1.37
CA LYS A 167 8.13 -18.16 1.17
C LYS A 167 7.25 -18.99 0.24
N GLY A 168 5.94 -18.96 0.45
CA GLY A 168 4.98 -19.68 -0.39
C GLY A 168 5.04 -19.21 -1.85
N GLN A 169 4.96 -17.90 -2.06
CA GLN A 169 4.91 -17.33 -3.41
C GLN A 169 6.23 -17.45 -4.17
N LEU A 170 7.38 -17.23 -3.52
CA LEU A 170 8.67 -17.44 -4.18
C LEU A 170 8.90 -18.91 -4.53
N GLY A 171 8.45 -19.84 -3.69
CA GLY A 171 8.56 -21.28 -3.93
C GLY A 171 7.84 -21.73 -5.21
N GLU A 172 6.72 -21.10 -5.58
CA GLU A 172 5.97 -21.42 -6.81
C GLU A 172 6.76 -21.13 -8.10
N ILE A 173 7.78 -20.27 -8.05
CA ILE A 173 8.68 -19.94 -9.16
C ILE A 173 10.12 -20.43 -8.92
N GLY A 174 10.31 -21.37 -7.99
CA GLY A 174 11.60 -21.99 -7.71
C GLY A 174 12.59 -21.08 -6.98
N LEU A 175 12.14 -19.95 -6.42
CA LEU A 175 12.96 -19.02 -5.66
C LEU A 175 12.83 -19.25 -4.16
N LYS A 176 13.83 -18.77 -3.42
CA LYS A 176 13.86 -18.75 -1.95
C LYS A 176 13.95 -17.30 -1.45
N PRO A 177 13.59 -17.02 -0.19
CA PRO A 177 13.67 -15.67 0.37
C PRO A 177 15.06 -14.99 0.29
N ASP A 178 16.13 -15.78 0.24
CA ASP A 178 17.53 -15.35 0.13
C ASP A 178 18.07 -15.36 -1.31
N SER A 179 17.23 -15.66 -2.31
CA SER A 179 17.62 -15.63 -3.72
C SER A 179 17.96 -14.22 -4.19
N ASP A 180 18.82 -14.11 -5.20
CA ASP A 180 19.11 -12.82 -5.84
C ASP A 180 17.94 -12.38 -6.73
N LEU A 181 16.93 -11.76 -6.10
CA LEU A 181 15.74 -11.26 -6.77
C LEU A 181 16.07 -10.17 -7.80
N LYS A 182 17.15 -9.40 -7.62
CA LYS A 182 17.55 -8.37 -8.59
C LYS A 182 18.07 -9.02 -9.87
N ALA A 183 18.87 -10.09 -9.74
CA ALA A 183 19.29 -10.88 -10.90
C ALA A 183 18.08 -11.50 -11.62
N TRP A 184 17.15 -12.12 -10.87
CA TRP A 184 15.93 -12.70 -11.44
C TRP A 184 15.05 -11.67 -12.16
N VAL A 185 14.86 -10.48 -11.57
CA VAL A 185 14.10 -9.39 -12.22
C VAL A 185 14.76 -8.94 -13.52
N ARG A 186 16.09 -8.95 -13.60
CA ARG A 186 16.80 -8.57 -14.83
C ARG A 186 16.72 -9.64 -15.92
N SER A 187 16.69 -10.92 -15.56
CA SER A 187 16.69 -12.02 -16.54
C SER A 187 15.28 -12.44 -16.96
N GLU A 188 14.38 -12.70 -16.01
CA GLU A 188 13.08 -13.35 -16.27
C GLU A 188 11.95 -12.34 -16.52
N LEU A 189 11.90 -11.27 -15.72
CA LEU A 189 10.77 -10.33 -15.75
C LEU A 189 10.55 -9.68 -17.14
N PRO A 190 11.57 -9.30 -17.95
CA PRO A 190 11.33 -8.67 -19.24
C PRO A 190 10.49 -9.56 -20.18
N THR A 191 10.80 -10.86 -20.22
CA THR A 191 10.05 -11.83 -21.02
C THR A 191 8.62 -11.99 -20.49
N LEU A 192 8.46 -12.12 -19.17
CA LEU A 192 7.14 -12.26 -18.55
C LEU A 192 6.25 -11.04 -18.77
N VAL A 193 6.81 -9.83 -18.72
CA VAL A 193 6.09 -8.57 -18.98
C VAL A 193 5.66 -8.50 -20.44
N ARG A 194 6.58 -8.76 -21.38
CA ARG A 194 6.29 -8.78 -22.82
C ARG A 194 5.19 -9.77 -23.18
N GLU A 195 5.22 -10.95 -22.57
CA GLU A 195 4.22 -12.01 -22.80
C GLU A 195 2.93 -11.83 -21.98
N ARG A 196 2.86 -10.81 -21.12
CA ARG A 196 1.74 -10.57 -20.20
C ARG A 196 1.46 -11.77 -19.27
N LYS A 197 2.53 -12.45 -18.84
CA LYS A 197 2.51 -13.66 -17.99
C LYS A 197 3.02 -13.43 -16.57
N VAL A 198 3.10 -12.17 -16.12
CA VAL A 198 3.42 -11.88 -14.72
C VAL A 198 2.22 -12.26 -13.84
N ARG A 199 2.33 -13.34 -13.07
CA ARG A 199 1.28 -13.82 -12.16
C ARG A 199 1.65 -13.45 -10.72
N ARG A 200 0.86 -13.96 -9.78
CA ARG A 200 0.99 -13.63 -8.35
C ARG A 200 2.38 -13.95 -7.76
N PRO A 201 3.02 -15.10 -8.05
CA PRO A 201 4.39 -15.37 -7.58
C PRO A 201 5.41 -14.34 -8.07
N GLU A 202 5.36 -13.99 -9.35
CA GLU A 202 6.26 -13.04 -9.98
C GLU A 202 6.03 -11.61 -9.46
N GLN A 203 4.77 -11.25 -9.18
CA GLN A 203 4.40 -10.01 -8.49
C GLN A 203 4.98 -9.95 -7.08
N HIS A 204 5.01 -11.06 -6.33
CA HIS A 204 5.60 -11.10 -4.99
C HIS A 204 7.12 -10.92 -5.02
N ALA A 205 7.80 -11.53 -6.01
CA ALA A 205 9.24 -11.30 -6.20
C ALA A 205 9.53 -9.80 -6.44
N CYS A 206 8.73 -9.13 -7.27
CA CYS A 206 8.83 -7.69 -7.50
C CYS A 206 8.47 -6.89 -6.24
N ALA A 207 7.41 -7.28 -5.53
CA ALA A 207 6.92 -6.61 -4.34
C ALA A 207 7.95 -6.57 -3.21
N ILE A 208 8.78 -7.61 -3.07
CA ILE A 208 9.87 -7.63 -2.07
C ILE A 208 10.91 -6.53 -2.36
N LEU A 209 11.28 -6.34 -3.64
CA LEU A 209 12.21 -5.29 -4.03
C LEU A 209 11.60 -3.89 -3.90
N ILE A 210 10.31 -3.74 -4.22
CA ILE A 210 9.57 -2.49 -4.04
C ILE A 210 9.46 -2.15 -2.54
N GLU A 211 9.16 -3.15 -1.71
CA GLU A 211 9.08 -2.99 -0.26
C GLU A 211 10.42 -2.57 0.33
N ASP A 212 11.54 -3.16 -0.12
CA ASP A 212 12.89 -2.72 0.26
C ASP A 212 13.12 -1.24 -0.07
N ALA A 213 12.70 -0.78 -1.26
CA ALA A 213 12.77 0.62 -1.63
C ALA A 213 11.91 1.52 -0.71
N PHE A 214 10.71 1.07 -0.33
CA PHE A 214 9.89 1.76 0.68
C PHE A 214 10.55 1.81 2.06
N ARG A 215 11.34 0.81 2.47
CA ARG A 215 12.09 0.86 3.74
C ARG A 215 13.19 1.90 3.71
N ARG A 216 13.87 2.03 2.55
CA ARG A 216 14.97 2.99 2.35
C ARG A 216 14.47 4.43 2.21
N HIS A 217 13.22 4.60 1.74
CA HIS A 217 12.57 5.91 1.60
C HIS A 217 11.22 5.98 2.35
N PRO A 218 11.25 5.94 3.70
CA PRO A 218 10.05 5.79 4.53
C PRO A 218 9.04 6.96 4.43
N ASP A 219 9.50 8.14 4.00
CA ASP A 219 8.69 9.35 3.89
C ASP A 219 8.28 9.66 2.43
N ALA A 220 8.64 8.77 1.49
CA ALA A 220 8.44 8.96 0.06
C ALA A 220 7.23 8.18 -0.49
N TRP A 221 6.44 7.52 0.37
CA TRP A 221 5.35 6.66 -0.09
C TRP A 221 4.28 7.42 -0.87
N GLY A 222 4.15 8.74 -0.66
CA GLY A 222 3.29 9.60 -1.45
C GLY A 222 3.52 9.51 -2.97
N ALA A 223 4.70 9.04 -3.41
CA ALA A 223 5.00 8.78 -4.82
C ALA A 223 3.96 7.88 -5.50
N VAL A 224 3.40 6.89 -4.78
CA VAL A 224 2.44 5.93 -5.35
C VAL A 224 1.17 6.61 -5.86
N CYS A 225 0.85 7.79 -5.34
CA CYS A 225 -0.33 8.55 -5.76
C CYS A 225 -0.31 8.92 -7.24
N GLN A 226 0.89 9.05 -7.82
CA GLN A 226 1.10 9.41 -9.22
C GLN A 226 1.51 8.22 -10.10
N LEU A 227 1.66 7.02 -9.52
CA LEU A 227 2.12 5.84 -10.26
C LEU A 227 1.17 5.49 -11.41
N GLY A 228 -0.13 5.47 -11.16
CA GLY A 228 -1.12 5.13 -12.19
C GLY A 228 -1.13 6.08 -13.39
N ALA A 229 -0.70 7.34 -13.20
CA ALA A 229 -0.61 8.35 -14.26
C ALA A 229 0.63 8.17 -15.12
N ALA A 230 1.70 7.61 -14.54
CA ALA A 230 2.93 7.29 -15.23
C ALA A 230 2.94 5.87 -15.84
N THR A 231 1.97 5.03 -15.48
CA THR A 231 1.87 3.64 -15.95
C THR A 231 0.72 3.46 -16.95
N SER A 232 1.03 2.92 -18.12
CA SER A 232 0.06 2.55 -19.15
C SER A 232 -0.73 1.29 -18.77
N ALA A 233 -1.82 1.03 -19.50
CA ALA A 233 -2.71 -0.10 -19.22
C ALA A 233 -2.04 -1.48 -19.38
N ASP A 234 -1.03 -1.58 -20.24
CA ASP A 234 -0.21 -2.78 -20.43
C ASP A 234 0.92 -2.94 -19.39
N GLY A 235 1.04 -1.99 -18.46
CA GLY A 235 2.00 -2.03 -17.35
C GLY A 235 3.35 -1.42 -17.63
N TYR A 236 3.57 -0.81 -18.80
CA TYR A 236 4.77 -0.01 -19.03
C TYR A 236 4.73 1.27 -18.17
N THR A 237 5.83 1.58 -17.49
CA THR A 237 5.91 2.79 -16.64
C THR A 237 6.97 3.72 -17.17
N ASP A 238 6.58 4.95 -17.47
CA ASP A 238 7.50 6.04 -17.77
C ASP A 238 8.00 6.64 -16.45
N PHE A 239 9.13 6.12 -15.96
CA PHE A 239 9.74 6.61 -14.73
C PHE A 239 10.20 8.07 -14.82
N ALA A 240 10.57 8.56 -16.00
CA ALA A 240 10.96 9.95 -16.18
C ALA A 240 9.75 10.89 -16.08
N ALA A 241 8.60 10.48 -16.61
CA ALA A 241 7.33 11.16 -16.36
C ALA A 241 6.92 11.07 -14.88
N TRP A 242 7.04 9.89 -14.26
CA TRP A 242 6.70 9.73 -12.83
C TRP A 242 7.53 10.65 -11.93
N GLU A 243 8.85 10.76 -12.17
CA GLU A 243 9.73 11.64 -11.39
C GLU A 243 9.29 13.12 -11.47
N LYS A 244 8.76 13.55 -12.62
CA LYS A 244 8.25 14.91 -12.83
C LYS A 244 6.91 15.16 -12.13
N LEU A 245 6.11 14.12 -11.91
CA LEU A 245 4.80 14.22 -11.25
C LEU A 245 4.91 14.31 -9.71
N VAL A 246 6.05 13.91 -9.14
CA VAL A 246 6.22 13.80 -7.70
C VAL A 246 7.08 14.94 -7.12
N GLY A 247 6.89 15.19 -5.82
CA GLY A 247 7.66 16.18 -5.07
C GLY A 247 9.11 15.75 -4.83
N PRO A 248 9.98 16.67 -4.38
CA PRO A 248 11.40 16.38 -4.15
C PRO A 248 11.66 15.22 -3.18
N LYS A 249 10.79 15.04 -2.18
CA LYS A 249 10.92 13.96 -1.18
C LYS A 249 10.69 12.59 -1.79
N GLU A 250 9.76 12.50 -2.73
CA GLU A 250 9.34 11.27 -3.40
C GLU A 250 10.29 10.83 -4.53
N ARG A 251 11.04 11.76 -5.13
CA ARG A 251 11.90 11.47 -6.29
C ARG A 251 12.95 10.38 -6.03
N ALA A 252 13.50 10.31 -4.82
CA ALA A 252 14.51 9.30 -4.48
C ALA A 252 13.94 7.87 -4.59
N LEU A 253 12.71 7.67 -4.12
CA LEU A 253 12.01 6.39 -4.28
C LEU A 253 11.77 6.07 -5.77
N VAL A 254 11.30 7.05 -6.55
CA VAL A 254 11.03 6.85 -7.98
C VAL A 254 12.31 6.46 -8.73
N LYS A 255 13.44 7.10 -8.43
CA LYS A 255 14.74 6.77 -9.03
C LYS A 255 15.21 5.36 -8.71
N ASP A 256 15.02 4.93 -7.47
CA ASP A 256 15.39 3.57 -7.06
C ASP A 256 14.54 2.50 -7.74
N LEU A 257 13.24 2.75 -7.86
CA LEU A 257 12.34 1.87 -8.62
C LEU A 257 12.69 1.89 -10.11
N ALA A 258 13.06 3.05 -10.67
CA ALA A 258 13.52 3.16 -12.05
C ALA A 258 14.82 2.38 -12.29
N ALA A 259 15.76 2.39 -11.35
CA ALA A 259 16.99 1.62 -11.45
C ALA A 259 16.75 0.09 -11.40
N LEU A 260 15.69 -0.34 -10.70
CA LEU A 260 15.30 -1.75 -10.60
C LEU A 260 14.54 -2.22 -11.85
N PHE A 261 13.54 -1.46 -12.28
CA PHE A 261 12.54 -1.91 -13.26
C PHE A 261 12.62 -1.18 -14.60
N GLY A 262 13.28 -0.02 -14.70
CA GLY A 262 13.48 0.68 -15.97
C GLY A 262 14.12 -0.17 -17.07
N PRO A 263 15.21 -0.91 -16.79
CA PRO A 263 15.82 -1.80 -17.78
C PRO A 263 14.89 -2.91 -18.28
N VAL A 264 13.96 -3.38 -17.45
CA VAL A 264 12.98 -4.42 -17.79
C VAL A 264 12.08 -3.93 -18.93
N PHE A 265 11.68 -2.67 -18.84
CA PHE A 265 10.81 -2.04 -19.80
C PHE A 265 11.50 -1.71 -21.12
N GLU A 266 12.76 -1.26 -21.06
CA GLU A 266 13.54 -0.98 -22.27
C GLU A 266 13.90 -2.27 -23.03
N ALA A 267 14.27 -3.35 -22.33
CA ALA A 267 14.50 -4.66 -22.94
C ALA A 267 13.23 -5.26 -23.56
N GLY A 268 12.05 -4.94 -23.01
CA GLY A 268 10.76 -5.37 -23.57
C GLY A 268 10.40 -4.72 -24.90
N LYS A 269 10.91 -3.50 -25.18
CA LYS A 269 10.66 -2.77 -26.44
C LYS A 269 11.56 -3.19 -27.60
N THR A 270 12.73 -3.74 -27.33
CA THR A 270 13.80 -3.94 -28.33
C THR A 270 13.91 -5.36 -28.89
N ALA A 271 13.03 -6.28 -28.50
CA ALA A 271 13.02 -7.64 -29.05
C ALA A 271 12.05 -7.73 -30.24
N PRO A 272 12.46 -8.34 -31.37
CA PRO A 272 11.67 -8.41 -32.61
C PRO A 272 10.35 -9.14 -32.45
#